data_AF-A0A8C6MEG2-F1
#
_entry.id   AF-A0A8C6MEG2-F1
#
_cell.length_a   1.000
_cell.length_b   1.000
_cell.length_c   1.000
_cell.angle_alpha   90.00
_cell.angle_beta   90.00
_cell.angle_gamma   90.00
#
_symmetry.space_group_name_H-M   'P 1'
#
loop_
_entity.id
_entity.type
_entity.pdbx_description
1 polymer ?
#
loop_
_entity_poly.entity_id
_entity_poly.type
_entity_poly.pdbx_seq_one_letter_code
_entity_poly.pdbx_strand_id
1 'polypeptide(L)'
;LTDYSFYGVGMFDMDPSDMALSSNSNEPNFDPRRHSFSEEELKPQPMIKKARKVLVPDNLKDEKYWTRRYKNNEAAKRSRDARRLKENQISVRAAFLERENAALRQEVAEMRKELGRCRSILSKYENRPADQRGALR
;
A
#
# COMPACT_ATOMS: atom_id res chain seq x y z
N LEU A 1 12.60 10.22 36.29
CA LEU A 1 12.93 10.44 34.87
C LEU A 1 12.76 9.11 34.15
N THR A 2 11.56 8.84 33.64
CA THR A 2 11.28 7.68 32.80
C THR A 2 11.28 8.17 31.36
N ASP A 3 12.17 7.59 30.55
CA ASP A 3 12.39 7.91 29.16
C ASP A 3 11.15 7.51 28.33
N TYR A 4 10.28 8.48 28.07
CA TYR A 4 9.06 8.34 27.28
C TYR A 4 9.33 8.46 25.77
N SER A 5 10.57 8.25 25.33
CA SER A 5 10.99 8.45 23.94
C SER A 5 10.95 7.17 23.07
N PHE A 6 10.51 6.03 23.62
CA PHE A 6 10.44 4.76 22.88
C PHE A 6 9.15 4.58 22.05
N TYR A 7 8.11 5.38 22.31
CA TYR A 7 6.90 5.42 21.46
C TYR A 7 7.08 6.42 20.33
N GLY A 8 8.10 6.20 19.50
CA GLY A 8 8.26 6.86 18.21
C GLY A 8 7.28 6.32 17.19
N VAL A 9 5.98 6.44 17.44
CA VAL A 9 5.00 6.50 16.35
C VAL A 9 5.24 7.84 15.69
N GLY A 10 6.25 7.88 14.81
CA GLY A 10 6.42 8.98 13.89
C GLY A 10 5.11 9.12 13.14
N MET A 11 4.38 10.20 13.43
CA MET A 11 3.25 10.60 12.62
C MET A 11 3.72 10.58 11.17
N PHE A 12 3.06 9.76 10.37
CA PHE A 12 3.28 9.67 8.94
C PHE A 12 2.89 11.04 8.35
N ASP A 13 3.87 11.94 8.21
CA ASP A 13 3.76 13.02 7.23
C ASP A 13 3.93 12.35 5.87
N MET A 14 2.82 11.81 5.37
CA MET A 14 2.69 11.47 3.97
C MET A 14 2.95 12.75 3.19
N ASP A 15 4.03 12.79 2.41
CA ASP A 15 4.32 13.92 1.53
C ASP A 15 3.04 14.24 0.74
N PRO A 16 2.48 15.47 0.84
CA PRO A 16 1.28 15.87 0.12
C PRO A 16 1.35 15.55 -1.38
N SER A 17 2.57 15.50 -1.94
CA SER A 17 2.87 15.10 -3.31
C SER A 17 2.51 13.65 -3.59
N ASP A 18 2.83 12.73 -2.66
CA ASP A 18 2.49 11.31 -2.76
C ASP A 18 0.97 11.09 -2.60
N MET A 19 0.30 11.96 -1.85
CA MET A 19 -1.17 11.91 -1.67
C MET A 19 -1.89 12.38 -2.92
N ALA A 20 -1.41 13.48 -3.50
CA ALA A 20 -1.92 14.04 -4.75
C ALA A 20 -1.72 13.09 -5.95
N LEU A 21 -0.64 12.30 -5.99
CA LEU A 21 -0.42 11.30 -7.04
C LEU A 21 -1.33 10.07 -6.95
N SER A 22 -1.97 9.84 -5.80
CA SER A 22 -2.99 8.78 -5.63
C SER A 22 -4.40 9.26 -5.98
N SER A 23 -4.63 10.58 -5.90
CA SER A 23 -5.89 11.22 -6.26
C SER A 23 -5.90 11.47 -7.75
N ASN A 24 -6.47 10.52 -8.51
CA ASN A 24 -6.97 10.87 -9.84
C ASN A 24 -8.02 11.96 -9.62
N SER A 25 -7.76 13.15 -10.16
CA SER A 25 -8.42 14.43 -9.85
C SER A 25 -9.93 14.51 -10.12
N ASN A 26 -10.61 13.40 -10.41
CA ASN A 26 -12.02 13.35 -10.78
C ASN A 26 -12.89 12.41 -9.92
N GLU A 27 -12.34 11.64 -8.97
CA GLU A 27 -13.14 10.70 -8.17
C GLU A 27 -12.94 10.90 -6.66
N PRO A 28 -14.00 11.21 -5.88
CA PRO A 28 -13.89 11.31 -4.43
C PRO A 28 -13.72 9.90 -3.84
N ASN A 29 -12.51 9.61 -3.36
CA ASN A 29 -12.21 8.48 -2.48
C ASN A 29 -12.51 7.07 -3.07
N PHE A 30 -11.67 6.65 -4.02
CA PHE A 30 -11.62 5.27 -4.50
C PHE A 30 -11.25 4.32 -3.35
N ASP A 31 -12.23 3.57 -2.82
CA ASP A 31 -11.99 2.47 -1.87
C ASP A 31 -11.93 1.14 -2.64
N PRO A 32 -10.74 0.55 -2.83
CA PRO A 32 -10.57 -0.67 -3.62
C PRO A 32 -11.34 -1.87 -3.08
N ARG A 33 -11.77 -1.85 -1.80
CA ARG A 33 -12.50 -2.95 -1.16
C ARG A 33 -14.01 -2.86 -1.34
N ARG A 34 -14.53 -1.70 -1.74
CA ARG A 34 -15.98 -1.44 -1.83
C ARG A 34 -16.43 -1.03 -3.23
N HIS A 35 -15.49 -0.72 -4.12
CA HIS A 35 -15.80 -0.29 -5.47
C HIS A 35 -15.95 -1.49 -6.43
N SER A 36 -17.09 -1.57 -7.09
CA SER A 36 -17.36 -2.49 -8.20
C SER A 36 -17.59 -1.68 -9.47
N PHE A 37 -16.88 -2.01 -10.54
CA PHE A 37 -17.03 -1.34 -11.83
C PHE A 37 -18.33 -1.74 -12.53
N SER A 38 -18.97 -0.78 -13.20
CA SER A 38 -20.12 -1.08 -14.07
C SER A 38 -19.67 -1.76 -15.37
N GLU A 39 -20.57 -2.48 -16.06
CA GLU A 39 -20.27 -3.12 -17.34
C GLU A 39 -19.84 -2.10 -18.42
N GLU A 40 -20.31 -0.85 -18.31
CA GLU A 40 -19.93 0.26 -19.19
C GLU A 40 -18.49 0.73 -18.91
N GLU A 41 -18.06 0.78 -17.64
CA GLU A 41 -16.69 1.13 -17.22
C GLU A 41 -15.66 0.04 -17.55
N LEU A 42 -16.11 -1.22 -17.57
CA LEU A 42 -15.29 -2.37 -17.96
C LEU A 42 -15.03 -2.43 -19.47
N LYS A 43 -15.73 -1.60 -20.28
CA LYS A 43 -15.47 -1.54 -21.71
C LYS A 43 -14.02 -1.11 -21.94
N PRO A 44 -13.25 -1.87 -22.75
CA PRO A 44 -11.88 -1.52 -23.02
C PRO A 44 -11.84 -0.15 -23.69
N GLN A 45 -11.04 0.75 -23.12
CA GLN A 45 -10.84 2.08 -23.70
C GLN A 45 -10.36 1.94 -25.16
N PRO A 46 -10.80 2.84 -26.06
CA PRO A 46 -10.45 2.76 -27.47
C PRO A 46 -8.93 2.73 -27.64
N MET A 47 -8.43 1.65 -28.25
CA MET A 47 -7.00 1.43 -28.38
C MET A 47 -6.38 2.43 -29.36
N ILE A 48 -5.64 3.41 -28.82
CA ILE A 48 -4.87 4.34 -29.63
C ILE A 48 -3.72 3.56 -30.28
N LYS A 49 -3.79 3.38 -31.61
CA LYS A 49 -2.74 2.72 -32.38
C LYS A 49 -1.50 3.61 -32.42
N LYS A 50 -0.36 3.07 -32.00
CA LYS A 50 0.93 3.76 -32.11
C LYS A 50 1.27 4.03 -33.58
N ALA A 51 1.75 5.23 -33.87
CA ALA A 51 2.25 5.57 -35.20
C ALA A 51 3.36 4.61 -35.64
N ARG A 52 3.37 4.22 -36.92
CA ARG A 52 4.42 3.39 -37.50
C ARG A 52 5.76 4.10 -37.41
N LYS A 53 6.81 3.37 -37.03
CA LYS A 53 8.17 3.90 -36.99
C LYS A 53 8.70 4.02 -38.42
N VAL A 54 8.94 5.25 -38.88
CA VAL A 54 9.64 5.51 -40.13
C VAL A 54 11.11 5.76 -39.81
N LEU A 55 11.99 4.92 -40.36
CA LEU A 55 13.43 5.14 -40.26
C LEU A 55 13.82 6.28 -41.21
N VAL A 56 14.61 7.24 -40.71
CA VAL A 56 15.17 8.31 -41.55
C VAL A 56 16.47 7.77 -42.15
N PRO A 57 16.59 7.68 -43.49
CA PRO A 57 17.84 7.33 -44.16
C PRO A 57 19.00 8.23 -43.75
N ASP A 58 20.22 7.71 -43.75
CA ASP A 58 21.38 8.43 -43.20
C ASP A 58 21.67 9.75 -43.92
N ASN A 59 21.48 9.79 -45.24
CA ASN A 59 21.63 10.99 -46.06
C ASN A 59 20.56 12.06 -45.80
N LEU A 60 19.49 11.74 -45.08
CA LEU A 60 18.38 12.64 -44.73
C LEU A 60 18.36 13.02 -43.25
N LYS A 61 19.40 12.65 -42.49
CA LYS A 61 19.56 13.05 -41.08
C LYS A 61 20.11 14.47 -41.00
N ASP A 62 19.20 15.44 -41.01
CA ASP A 62 19.48 16.86 -40.83
C ASP A 62 19.64 17.26 -39.36
N GLU A 63 20.00 18.52 -39.12
CA GLU A 63 20.17 19.08 -37.77
C GLU A 63 18.88 19.00 -36.93
N LYS A 64 17.72 19.15 -37.59
CA LYS A 64 16.40 19.01 -36.97
C LYS A 64 16.15 17.59 -36.49
N TYR A 65 16.58 16.56 -37.25
CA TYR A 65 16.55 15.17 -36.83
C TYR A 65 17.40 14.96 -35.58
N TRP A 66 18.66 15.43 -35.57
CA TRP A 66 19.57 15.26 -34.44
C TRP A 66 19.06 15.94 -33.17
N THR A 67 18.56 17.18 -33.28
CA THR A 67 17.92 17.90 -32.17
C THR A 67 16.74 17.11 -31.57
N ARG A 68 15.86 16.55 -32.42
CA ARG A 68 14.75 15.71 -31.97
C ARG A 68 15.24 14.43 -31.30
N ARG A 69 16.27 13.78 -31.87
CA ARG A 69 16.84 12.54 -31.35
C ARG A 69 17.45 12.74 -29.97
N TYR A 70 18.19 13.83 -29.77
CA TYR A 70 18.77 14.24 -28.49
C TYR A 70 17.68 14.48 -27.44
N LYS A 71 16.66 15.30 -27.76
CA LYS A 71 15.53 15.56 -26.85
C LYS A 71 14.79 14.28 -26.46
N ASN A 72 14.59 13.36 -27.40
CA ASN A 72 13.94 12.07 -27.11
C ASN A 72 14.79 11.17 -26.21
N ASN A 73 16.12 11.15 -26.37
CA ASN A 73 17.01 10.41 -25.47
C ASN A 73 16.92 10.94 -24.04
N GLU A 74 16.98 12.27 -23.88
CA GLU A 74 16.87 12.91 -22.57
C GLU A 74 15.50 12.66 -21.93
N ALA A 75 14.41 12.76 -22.71
CA ALA A 75 13.07 12.42 -22.24
C ALA A 75 12.95 10.94 -21.84
N ALA A 76 13.52 10.03 -22.63
CA ALA A 76 13.52 8.61 -22.33
C ALA A 76 14.32 8.29 -21.05
N LYS A 77 15.47 8.94 -20.84
CA LYS A 77 16.24 8.82 -19.61
C LYS A 77 15.43 9.28 -18.41
N ARG A 78 14.90 10.52 -18.45
CA ARG A 78 14.04 11.06 -17.39
C ARG A 78 12.85 10.17 -17.08
N SER A 79 12.19 9.62 -18.11
CA SER A 79 11.06 8.70 -17.95
C SER A 79 11.47 7.39 -17.26
N ARG A 80 12.63 6.83 -17.61
CA ARG A 80 13.16 5.63 -16.95
C ARG A 80 13.49 5.88 -15.49
N ASP A 81 14.12 7.01 -15.19
CA ASP A 81 14.50 7.36 -13.82
C ASP A 81 13.26 7.62 -12.95
N ALA A 82 12.27 8.33 -13.47
CA ALA A 82 10.98 8.52 -12.79
C ALA A 82 10.25 7.20 -12.51
N ARG A 83 10.23 6.28 -13.49
CA ARG A 83 9.66 4.95 -13.29
C ARG A 83 10.40 4.18 -12.19
N ARG A 84 11.73 4.14 -12.26
CA ARG A 84 12.57 3.44 -11.28
C ARG A 84 12.35 3.99 -9.87
N LEU A 85 12.27 5.32 -9.73
CA LEU A 85 11.97 5.95 -8.43
C LEU A 85 10.63 5.46 -7.87
N LYS A 86 9.58 5.45 -8.69
CA LYS A 86 8.25 4.97 -8.29
C LYS A 86 8.26 3.48 -7.92
N GLU A 87 8.93 2.65 -8.69
CA GLU A 87 9.10 1.21 -8.41
C GLU A 87 9.83 0.97 -7.08
N ASN A 88 10.90 1.74 -6.82
CA ASN A 88 11.63 1.67 -5.56
C ASN A 88 10.77 2.12 -4.37
N GLN A 89 10.01 3.21 -4.50
CA GLN A 89 9.08 3.66 -3.46
C GLN A 89 8.02 2.60 -3.14
N ILE A 90 7.42 1.99 -4.18
CA ILE A 90 6.45 0.90 -4.00
C ILE A 90 7.11 -0.28 -3.26
N SER A 91 8.33 -0.65 -3.64
CA SER A 91 9.05 -1.76 -3.02
C SER A 91 9.31 -1.51 -1.52
N VAL A 92 9.78 -0.31 -1.16
CA VAL A 92 9.99 0.07 0.24
C VAL A 92 8.68 0.07 1.02
N ARG A 93 7.61 0.65 0.45
CA ARG A 93 6.30 0.70 1.08
C ARG A 93 5.70 -0.70 1.29
N ALA A 94 5.84 -1.59 0.31
CA ALA A 94 5.37 -2.97 0.43
C ALA A 94 6.10 -3.71 1.55
N ALA A 95 7.43 -3.64 1.59
CA ALA A 95 8.23 -4.28 2.65
C ALA A 95 7.86 -3.77 4.06
N PHE A 96 7.62 -2.46 4.20
CA PHE A 96 7.14 -1.88 5.45
C PHE A 96 5.76 -2.42 5.85
N LEU A 97 4.79 -2.39 4.94
CA LEU A 97 3.43 -2.88 5.20
C LEU A 97 3.39 -4.38 5.50
N GLU A 98 4.26 -5.18 4.86
CA GLU A 98 4.40 -6.61 5.16
C GLU A 98 4.89 -6.84 6.59
N ARG A 99 5.91 -6.09 7.02
CA ARG A 99 6.42 -6.17 8.40
C ARG A 99 5.36 -5.73 9.41
N GLU A 100 4.68 -4.62 9.16
CA GLU A 100 3.63 -4.11 10.04
C GLU A 100 2.45 -5.08 10.13
N ASN A 101 2.02 -5.65 9.01
CA ASN A 101 0.95 -6.64 8.99
C ASN A 101 1.33 -7.90 9.78
N ALA A 102 2.59 -8.35 9.66
CA ALA A 102 3.09 -9.48 10.43
C ALA A 102 3.09 -9.20 11.94
N ALA A 103 3.53 -8.01 12.35
CA ALA A 103 3.51 -7.58 13.75
C ALA A 103 2.07 -7.54 14.30
N LEU A 104 1.14 -6.89 13.59
CA LEU A 104 -0.27 -6.85 13.98
C LEU A 104 -0.91 -8.24 14.07
N ARG A 105 -0.59 -9.15 13.13
CA ARG A 105 -1.06 -10.54 13.19
C ARG A 105 -0.54 -11.26 14.43
N GLN A 106 0.72 -11.02 14.82
CA GLN A 106 1.29 -11.59 16.03
C GLN A 106 0.58 -11.06 17.28
N GLU A 107 0.40 -9.75 17.40
CA GLU A 107 -0.30 -9.13 18.54
C GLU A 107 -1.73 -9.67 18.68
N VAL A 108 -2.47 -9.80 17.56
CA VAL A 108 -3.81 -10.40 17.56
C VAL A 108 -3.78 -11.86 18.02
N ALA A 109 -2.77 -12.64 17.61
CA ALA A 109 -2.63 -14.01 18.05
C ALA A 109 -2.35 -14.11 19.57
N GLU A 110 -1.48 -13.25 20.09
CA GLU A 110 -1.16 -13.17 21.52
C GLU A 110 -2.38 -12.76 22.36
N MET A 111 -3.11 -11.72 21.94
CA MET A 111 -4.36 -11.30 22.60
C MET A 111 -5.41 -12.41 22.59
N ARG A 112 -5.59 -13.12 21.46
CA ARG A 112 -6.53 -14.25 21.36
C ARG A 112 -6.13 -15.40 22.29
N LYS A 113 -4.83 -15.69 22.42
CA LYS A 113 -4.30 -16.69 23.34
C LYS A 113 -4.60 -16.32 24.79
N GLU A 114 -4.33 -15.09 25.18
CA GLU A 114 -4.57 -14.62 26.55
C GLU A 114 -6.07 -14.59 26.89
N LEU A 115 -6.90 -14.15 25.95
CA LEU A 115 -8.35 -14.21 26.09
C LEU A 115 -8.87 -15.65 26.23
N GLY A 116 -8.31 -16.59 25.46
CA GLY A 116 -8.57 -18.02 25.61
C GLY A 116 -8.21 -18.53 27.01
N ARG A 117 -7.03 -18.15 27.52
CA ARG A 117 -6.58 -18.49 28.89
C ARG A 117 -7.55 -17.97 29.95
N CYS A 118 -7.93 -16.70 29.87
CA CYS A 118 -8.90 -16.08 30.78
C CYS A 118 -10.27 -16.79 30.73
N ARG A 119 -10.77 -17.12 29.54
CA ARG A 119 -12.03 -17.89 29.41
C ARG A 119 -11.93 -19.27 30.05
N SER A 120 -10.84 -19.99 29.85
CA SER A 120 -10.64 -21.30 30.50
C SER A 120 -10.61 -21.19 32.03
N ILE A 121 -10.04 -20.11 32.57
CA ILE A 121 -10.03 -19.86 34.01
C ILE A 121 -11.45 -19.57 34.52
N LEU A 122 -12.17 -18.64 33.88
CA LEU A 122 -13.55 -18.30 34.25
C LEU A 122 -14.47 -19.53 34.21
N SER A 123 -14.36 -20.35 33.17
CA SER A 123 -15.13 -21.60 33.05
C SER A 123 -14.87 -22.57 34.20
N LYS A 124 -13.63 -22.65 34.72
CA LYS A 124 -13.33 -23.49 35.89
C LYS A 124 -13.99 -22.96 37.17
N TYR A 125 -14.11 -21.64 37.32
CA TYR A 125 -14.79 -21.03 38.47
C TYR A 125 -16.31 -21.14 38.38
N GLU A 126 -16.90 -20.96 37.20
CA GLU A 126 -18.34 -21.13 36.97
C GLU A 126 -18.80 -22.57 37.14
N ASN A 127 -17.96 -23.54 36.74
CA ASN A 127 -18.26 -24.97 36.87
C ASN A 127 -17.84 -25.57 38.22
N ARG A 128 -17.33 -24.76 39.16
CA ARG A 128 -17.14 -25.22 40.54
C ARG A 128 -18.53 -25.27 41.17
N PRO A 129 -19.09 -26.47 41.48
CA PRO A 129 -20.37 -26.53 42.18
C PRO A 129 -20.22 -25.71 43.47
N ALA A 130 -21.26 -24.95 43.81
CA ALA A 130 -21.33 -24.16 45.02
C ALA A 130 -21.19 -25.07 46.25
N ASP A 131 -19.96 -25.44 46.60
CA ASP A 131 -19.70 -26.35 47.70
C ASP A 131 -19.58 -25.53 48.99
N GLN A 132 -20.63 -25.67 49.80
CA GLN A 132 -20.61 -25.59 51.27
C GLN A 132 -20.24 -24.24 51.92
N ARG A 133 -20.99 -23.17 51.62
CA ARG A 133 -21.12 -22.01 52.55
C ARG A 133 -22.49 -21.91 53.24
N GLY A 134 -23.10 -23.06 53.51
CA GLY A 134 -24.41 -23.15 54.18
C GLY A 134 -24.55 -24.23 55.25
N ALA A 135 -23.48 -24.94 55.61
CA ALA A 135 -23.52 -26.00 56.63
C ALA A 135 -22.74 -25.59 57.89
N LEU A 136 -23.23 -24.56 58.59
CA LEU A 136 -22.96 -24.24 60.00
C LEU A 136 -24.04 -23.24 60.41
N ARG A 137 -25.26 -23.77 60.61
CA ARG A 137 -26.26 -23.20 61.52
C ARG A 137 -26.10 -23.87 62.86
#